data_AF-A0A7Y1TPT4-F1
#
_entry.id   AF-A0A7Y1TPT4-F1
#
_cell.length_a   1.000
_cell.length_b   1.000
_cell.length_c   1.000
_cell.angle_alpha   90.00
_cell.angle_beta   90.00
_cell.angle_gamma   90.00
#
_symmetry.space_group_name_H-M   'P 1'
#
loop_
_entity.id
_entity.type
_entity.pdbx_description
1 polymer ?
#
loop_
_entity_poly.entity_id
_entity_poly.type
_entity_poly.pdbx_seq_one_letter_code
_entity_poly.pdbx_strand_id
1 'polypeptide(L)'
;MKILKKIGWLLFVLFLVIQFFRPEKNEGELTSITSFINETNPPDGVHEILKTTCFDCHSDFTRYPWYNNITPINYWMEGHVDHGKG
;
A
#
# COMPACT_ATOMS: atom_id res chain seq x y z
N MET A 1 -11.47 -37.03 -6.15
CA MET A 1 -10.90 -36.25 -7.28
C MET A 1 -11.88 -35.26 -7.91
N LYS A 2 -13.09 -35.66 -8.35
CA LYS A 2 -14.06 -34.73 -9.00
C LYS A 2 -14.50 -33.57 -8.10
N ILE A 3 -14.71 -33.82 -6.80
CA ILE A 3 -15.10 -32.78 -5.82
C ILE A 3 -13.99 -31.76 -5.60
N LEU A 4 -12.75 -32.20 -5.35
CA LEU A 4 -11.57 -31.33 -5.23
C LEU A 4 -11.38 -30.45 -6.48
N LYS A 5 -11.58 -31.00 -7.68
CA LYS A 5 -11.54 -30.22 -8.93
C LYS A 5 -12.62 -29.14 -8.98
N LYS A 6 -13.86 -29.45 -8.57
CA LYS A 6 -14.96 -28.48 -8.51
C LYS A 6 -14.69 -27.37 -7.50
N ILE A 7 -14.19 -27.72 -6.32
CA ILE A 7 -13.81 -26.75 -5.28
C ILE A 7 -12.67 -25.84 -5.79
N GLY A 8 -11.65 -26.42 -6.43
CA GLY A 8 -10.55 -25.64 -7.01
C GLY A 8 -11.03 -24.64 -8.06
N TRP A 9 -11.92 -25.05 -8.97
CA TRP A 9 -12.53 -24.14 -9.95
C TRP A 9 -13.37 -23.06 -9.31
N LEU A 10 -14.17 -23.39 -8.29
CA LEU A 10 -14.97 -22.41 -7.55
C LEU A 10 -14.07 -21.38 -6.86
N LEU A 11 -13.02 -21.81 -6.18
CA LEU A 11 -12.05 -20.91 -5.54
C LEU A 11 -11.30 -20.06 -6.56
N PHE A 12 -10.95 -20.62 -7.73
CA PHE A 12 -10.28 -19.87 -8.79
C PHE A 12 -11.19 -18.78 -9.38
N VAL A 13 -12.44 -19.11 -9.69
CA VAL A 13 -13.42 -18.11 -10.16
C VAL A 13 -13.64 -17.04 -9.10
N LEU A 14 -13.79 -17.43 -7.82
CA LEU A 14 -13.90 -16.49 -6.72
C LEU A 14 -12.67 -15.58 -6.64
N PHE A 15 -11.46 -16.15 -6.71
CA PHE A 15 -10.21 -15.40 -6.69
C PHE A 15 -10.14 -14.36 -7.81
N LEU A 16 -10.57 -14.71 -9.04
CA LEU A 16 -10.62 -13.77 -10.16
C LEU A 16 -11.64 -12.66 -9.95
N VAL A 17 -12.83 -12.99 -9.44
CA VAL A 17 -13.90 -12.01 -9.18
C VAL A 17 -13.48 -11.00 -8.10
N ILE A 18 -12.82 -11.45 -7.03
CA ILE A 18 -12.39 -10.52 -5.97
C ILE A 18 -11.27 -9.55 -6.41
N GLN A 19 -10.52 -9.84 -7.49
CA GLN A 19 -9.48 -8.92 -7.98
C GLN A 19 -10.04 -7.59 -8.50
N PHE A 20 -11.33 -7.52 -8.83
CA PHE A 20 -12.01 -6.32 -9.31
C PHE A 20 -12.41 -5.36 -8.19
N PHE A 21 -12.35 -5.81 -6.93
CA PHE A 21 -12.63 -4.99 -5.75
C PHE A 21 -11.31 -4.67 -5.06
N ARG A 22 -10.99 -3.38 -4.95
CA ARG A 22 -9.70 -2.88 -4.44
C ARG A 22 -9.94 -1.64 -3.57
N PRO A 23 -9.09 -1.39 -2.57
CA PRO A 23 -9.12 -0.12 -1.83
C PRO A 23 -8.74 1.06 -2.73
N GLU A 24 -9.12 2.26 -2.32
CA GLU A 24 -8.55 3.49 -2.88
C GLU A 24 -7.06 3.54 -2.54
N LYS A 25 -6.24 4.15 -3.40
CA LYS A 25 -4.80 4.24 -3.14
C LYS A 25 -4.47 5.57 -2.50
N ASN A 26 -3.46 5.55 -1.64
CA ASN A 26 -2.80 6.74 -1.12
C ASN A 26 -1.93 7.42 -2.19
N GLU A 27 -2.57 8.15 -3.11
CA GLU A 27 -1.96 8.88 -4.23
C GLU A 27 -2.21 10.40 -4.12
N GLY A 28 -2.26 10.92 -2.90
CA GLY A 28 -2.30 12.35 -2.63
C GLY A 28 -0.96 13.05 -2.82
N GLU A 29 -0.86 14.28 -2.31
CA GLU A 29 0.29 15.16 -2.54
C GLU A 29 1.37 15.00 -1.46
N LEU A 30 2.64 15.00 -1.89
CA LEU A 30 3.80 15.03 -0.98
C LEU A 30 3.95 16.36 -0.23
N THR A 31 3.04 17.32 -0.41
CA THR A 31 3.05 18.57 0.33
C THR A 31 2.89 18.35 1.84
N SER A 32 2.31 17.22 2.28
CA SER A 32 2.12 16.91 3.70
C SER A 32 3.43 16.79 4.51
N ILE A 33 4.55 16.45 3.86
CA ILE A 33 5.87 16.37 4.51
C ILE A 33 6.71 17.65 4.39
N THR A 34 6.26 18.64 3.61
CA THR A 34 7.06 19.84 3.32
C THR A 34 7.33 20.68 4.57
N SER A 35 6.32 20.86 5.43
CA SER A 35 6.51 21.58 6.71
C SER A 35 7.52 20.88 7.60
N PHE A 36 7.39 19.55 7.74
CA PHE A 36 8.30 18.73 8.54
C PHE A 36 9.76 18.87 8.08
N ILE A 37 10.03 18.78 6.78
CA ILE A 37 11.38 18.94 6.24
C ILE A 37 11.93 20.34 6.47
N ASN A 38 11.12 21.39 6.25
CA ASN A 38 11.56 22.77 6.43
C ASN A 38 11.85 23.11 7.89
N GLU A 39 11.06 22.57 8.83
CA GLU A 39 11.24 22.78 10.26
C GLU A 39 12.42 21.99 10.83
N THR A 40 12.60 20.73 10.39
CA THR A 40 13.66 19.85 10.93
C THR A 40 15.00 20.01 10.23
N ASN A 41 15.01 20.55 8.99
CA ASN A 41 16.19 20.74 8.16
C ASN A 41 17.21 19.58 8.26
N PRO A 42 16.78 18.34 7.96
CA PRO A 42 17.61 17.16 8.19
C PRO A 42 18.82 17.18 7.25
N PRO A 43 20.01 16.72 7.70
CA PRO A 43 21.14 16.49 6.79
C PRO A 43 20.75 15.57 5.63
N ASP A 44 21.39 15.72 4.47
CA ASP A 44 21.01 14.99 3.24
C ASP A 44 20.90 13.47 3.44
N GLY A 45 21.84 12.88 4.18
CA GLY A 45 21.81 11.45 4.49
C GLY A 45 20.59 11.02 5.32
N VAL A 46 20.14 11.88 6.24
CA VAL A 46 18.93 11.64 7.04
C VAL A 46 17.68 11.84 6.19
N HIS A 47 17.67 12.85 5.33
CA HIS A 47 16.56 13.08 4.40
C HIS A 47 16.32 11.87 3.50
N GLU A 48 17.39 11.24 2.98
CA GLU A 48 17.24 10.06 2.13
C GLU A 48 16.67 8.86 2.91
N ILE A 49 17.09 8.65 4.16
CA ILE A 49 16.52 7.62 5.05
C ILE A 49 15.02 7.88 5.26
N LEU A 50 14.61 9.13 5.50
CA LEU A 50 13.21 9.49 5.72
C LEU A 50 12.36 9.20 4.48
N LYS A 51 12.87 9.46 3.27
CA LYS A 51 12.19 9.14 2.01
C LYS A 51 11.96 7.65 1.80
N THR A 52 12.87 6.80 2.25
CA THR A 52 12.74 5.35 2.05
C THR A 52 12.05 4.63 3.21
N THR A 53 12.01 5.25 4.39
CA THR A 53 11.59 4.58 5.63
C THR A 53 10.27 5.13 6.17
N CYS A 54 10.04 6.44 6.03
CA CYS A 54 8.95 7.11 6.73
C CYS A 54 7.87 7.63 5.78
N PHE A 55 8.26 8.23 4.65
CA PHE A 55 7.32 8.98 3.81
C PHE A 55 6.27 8.12 3.11
N ASP A 56 6.57 6.86 2.81
CA ASP A 56 5.58 5.98 2.17
C ASP A 56 4.36 5.70 3.09
N CYS A 57 4.50 5.86 4.41
CA CYS A 57 3.41 5.64 5.38
C CYS A 57 2.94 6.92 6.09
N HIS A 58 3.84 7.87 6.35
CA HIS A 58 3.53 9.11 7.07
C HIS A 58 3.28 10.32 6.14
N SER A 59 3.12 10.09 4.84
CA SER A 59 2.71 11.12 3.89
C SER A 59 1.41 10.74 3.19
N ASP A 60 0.86 11.68 2.42
CA ASP A 60 -0.31 11.41 1.59
C ASP A 60 0.02 10.70 0.28
N PHE A 61 1.21 10.11 0.19
CA PHE A 61 1.65 9.34 -0.97
C PHE A 61 2.37 8.06 -0.54
N THR A 62 1.99 6.93 -1.15
CA THR A 62 2.66 5.64 -0.94
C THR A 62 3.20 5.11 -2.26
N ARG A 63 4.49 4.77 -2.32
CA ARG A 63 5.06 4.02 -3.45
C ARG A 63 4.69 2.55 -3.35
N TYR A 64 3.54 2.21 -3.91
CA TYR A 64 3.06 0.82 -3.87
C TYR A 64 3.94 -0.13 -4.70
N PRO A 65 4.35 -1.27 -4.14
CA PRO A 65 5.01 -2.34 -4.89
C PRO A 65 4.01 -3.06 -5.81
N TRP A 66 4.53 -3.81 -6.78
CA TRP A 66 3.71 -4.47 -7.82
C TRP A 66 2.62 -5.39 -7.25
N TYR A 67 2.89 -6.04 -6.12
CA TYR A 67 1.97 -6.98 -5.47
C TYR A 67 0.75 -6.30 -4.82
N ASN A 68 0.73 -4.97 -4.70
CA ASN A 68 -0.46 -4.21 -4.33
C ASN A 68 -1.58 -4.30 -5.41
N ASN A 69 -1.32 -4.89 -6.57
CA ASN A 69 -2.35 -5.15 -7.57
C ASN A 69 -3.09 -6.48 -7.34
N ILE A 70 -2.78 -7.22 -6.28
CA ILE A 70 -3.34 -8.54 -5.98
C ILE A 70 -4.21 -8.46 -4.73
N THR A 71 -5.50 -8.77 -4.85
CA THR A 71 -6.41 -8.95 -3.71
C THR A 71 -6.17 -10.35 -3.09
N PRO A 72 -6.03 -10.48 -1.75
CA PRO A 72 -6.31 -9.50 -0.69
C PRO A 72 -5.06 -8.73 -0.19
N ILE A 73 -3.90 -8.88 -0.82
CA ILE A 73 -2.65 -8.24 -0.37
C ILE A 73 -2.80 -6.72 -0.34
N ASN A 74 -3.51 -6.16 -1.31
CA ASN A 74 -3.83 -4.72 -1.36
C ASN A 74 -4.61 -4.21 -0.15
N TYR A 75 -5.61 -4.94 0.34
CA TYR A 75 -6.33 -4.57 1.56
C TYR A 75 -5.46 -4.69 2.81
N TRP A 76 -4.56 -5.68 2.85
CA TRP A 76 -3.59 -5.77 3.93
C TRP A 76 -2.64 -4.57 3.93
N MET A 77 -2.13 -4.17 2.75
CA MET A 77 -1.29 -2.98 2.59
C MET A 77 -2.02 -1.70 2.97
N GLU A 78 -3.28 -1.54 2.55
CA GLU A 78 -4.11 -0.39 2.90
C GLU A 78 -4.19 -0.23 4.42
N GLY A 79 -4.46 -1.32 5.16
CA GLY A 79 -4.48 -1.28 6.61
C GLY A 79 -3.14 -0.85 7.25
N HIS A 80 -2.00 -1.15 6.62
CA HIS A 80 -0.70 -0.65 7.08
C HIS A 80 -0.50 0.84 6.77
N VAL A 81 -0.99 1.32 5.63
CA VAL A 81 -0.94 2.74 5.27
C VAL A 81 -1.82 3.55 6.23
N ASP A 82 -3.05 3.11 6.48
CA ASP A 82 -3.96 3.72 7.44
C ASP A 82 -3.34 3.77 8.84
N HIS A 83 -2.81 2.65 9.31
CA HIS A 83 -2.14 2.59 10.62
C HIS A 83 -0.89 3.46 10.70
N GLY A 84 -0.15 3.61 9.59
CA GLY A 84 0.99 4.51 9.51
C GLY A 84 0.60 5.98 9.63
N LYS A 85 -0.60 6.35 9.18
CA LYS A 85 -1.11 7.73 9.26
C LYS A 85 -1.73 8.08 10.62
N GLY A 86 -2.25 7.10 11.37
CA GLY A 86 -2.78 7.28 12.73
C GLY A 86 -3.96 6.39 13.06
#